data_AF-A0A4U1BIM2-F1
#
_entry.id   AF-A0A4U1BIM2-F1
#
_cell.length_a   1.000
_cell.length_b   1.000
_cell.length_c   1.000
_cell.angle_alpha   90.00
_cell.angle_beta   90.00
_cell.angle_gamma   90.00
#
_symmetry.space_group_name_H-M   'P 1'
#
loop_
_entity.id
_entity.type
_entity.pdbx_description
1 polymer ?
#
loop_
_entity_poly.entity_id
_entity_poly.type
_entity_poly.pdbx_seq_one_letter_code
_entity_poly.pdbx_strand_id
1 'polypeptide(L)'
;MLPSGWIFYQSVHFQQSRHDSWAMTPWNLSFDNQFECSNILVSHSELRQSACALLATEKSAIFHFDLDSERQTLGLRVVCGQGEQGYLFLIFDQLNCAKKADVMGYVSQSILPYVHQQSARKSPSQRTKTVVRLTALGFTTTEIANALFLSNRGVDYHLDLAKKHLGASNRSALIFLAMQQDWFT
;
A
#
# COMPACT_ATOMS: atom_id res chain seq x y z
N MET A 1 -18.47 7.95 -16.56
CA MET A 1 -17.23 8.76 -16.53
C MET A 1 -16.27 8.11 -15.56
N LEU A 2 -14.99 7.98 -15.93
CA LEU A 2 -13.99 7.27 -15.12
C LEU A 2 -13.22 8.26 -14.24
N PRO A 3 -12.71 7.82 -13.08
CA PRO A 3 -11.85 8.66 -12.24
C PRO A 3 -10.53 8.98 -12.97
N SER A 4 -10.04 10.21 -12.82
CA SER A 4 -8.75 10.66 -13.31
C SER A 4 -7.59 10.11 -12.46
N GLY A 5 -7.87 9.73 -11.21
CA GLY A 5 -6.90 9.09 -10.34
C GLY A 5 -7.57 8.35 -9.18
N TRP A 6 -6.81 7.48 -8.55
CA TRP A 6 -7.21 6.82 -7.32
C TRP A 6 -6.05 6.60 -6.36
N ILE A 7 -6.39 6.55 -5.06
CA ILE A 7 -5.51 6.23 -3.93
C ILE A 7 -6.21 5.14 -3.12
N PHE A 8 -5.49 4.08 -2.78
CA PHE A 8 -6.00 2.97 -1.98
C PHE A 8 -5.09 2.77 -0.77
N TYR A 9 -5.66 2.86 0.42
CA TYR A 9 -5.01 2.54 1.68
C TYR A 9 -5.41 1.15 2.11
N GLN A 10 -4.43 0.25 2.13
CA GLN A 10 -4.64 -1.12 2.57
C GLN A 10 -4.63 -1.18 4.10
N SER A 11 -5.61 -1.87 4.67
CA SER A 11 -5.67 -2.14 6.11
C SER A 11 -4.63 -3.21 6.52
N VAL A 12 -4.05 -3.08 7.72
CA VAL A 12 -3.25 -4.15 8.36
C VAL A 12 -4.13 -5.35 8.71
N HIS A 13 -5.38 -5.12 9.09
CA HIS A 13 -6.32 -6.17 9.51
C HIS A 13 -6.98 -6.92 8.34
N PHE A 14 -6.34 -6.92 7.16
CA PHE A 14 -6.82 -7.64 5.99
C PHE A 14 -6.89 -9.15 6.27
N GLN A 15 -8.10 -9.63 6.56
CA GLN A 15 -8.42 -11.05 6.44
C GLN A 15 -8.66 -11.33 4.95
N GLN A 16 -8.18 -12.48 4.45
CA GLN A 16 -8.34 -12.91 3.05
C GLN A 16 -9.80 -13.28 2.70
N SER A 17 -10.73 -12.41 3.05
CA SER A 17 -12.11 -12.44 2.59
C SER A 17 -12.12 -12.15 1.09
N ARG A 18 -12.84 -12.98 0.33
CA ARG A 18 -13.05 -12.81 -1.12
C ARG A 18 -14.29 -11.98 -1.44
N HIS A 19 -15.00 -11.49 -0.42
CA HIS A 19 -16.25 -10.76 -0.58
C HIS A 19 -16.03 -9.29 -0.24
N ASP A 20 -15.59 -8.54 -1.25
CA ASP A 20 -15.44 -7.09 -1.12
C ASP A 20 -16.79 -6.39 -1.31
N SER A 21 -17.51 -6.17 -0.21
CA SER A 21 -18.61 -5.22 -0.21
C SER A 21 -18.07 -3.81 0.04
N TRP A 22 -18.23 -2.93 -0.96
CA TRP A 22 -17.77 -1.55 -0.89
C TRP A 22 -18.94 -0.61 -0.63
N ALA A 23 -18.92 0.06 0.52
CA ALA A 23 -19.84 1.15 0.81
C ALA A 23 -19.23 2.46 0.31
N MET A 24 -19.73 2.96 -0.83
CA MET A 24 -19.33 4.27 -1.38
C MET A 24 -20.20 5.36 -0.75
N THR A 25 -19.57 6.33 -0.09
CA THR A 25 -20.24 7.48 0.53
C THR A 25 -19.68 8.79 -0.06
N PRO A 26 -20.51 9.85 -0.16
CA PRO A 26 -19.99 11.20 -0.27
C PRO A 26 -19.04 11.46 0.88
N TRP A 27 -17.93 12.13 0.59
CA TRP A 27 -16.80 12.33 1.51
C TRP A 27 -17.20 12.60 2.97
N ASN A 28 -16.89 11.66 3.86
CA ASN A 28 -16.85 11.90 5.30
C ASN A 28 -15.60 11.21 5.84
N LEU A 29 -14.52 11.96 5.98
CA LEU A 29 -13.26 11.46 6.53
C LEU A 29 -13.38 11.32 8.04
N SER A 30 -13.74 10.11 8.45
CA SER A 30 -13.18 9.55 9.65
C SER A 30 -12.58 8.21 9.24
N PHE A 31 -11.25 8.15 9.10
CA PHE A 31 -10.60 6.86 9.32
C PHE A 31 -11.06 6.39 10.68
N ASP A 32 -11.43 5.13 10.80
CA ASP A 32 -11.66 4.57 12.12
C ASP A 32 -10.40 4.81 12.96
N ASN A 33 -10.54 5.16 14.24
CA ASN A 33 -9.41 5.32 15.16
C ASN A 33 -8.56 4.03 15.24
N GLN A 34 -9.11 2.91 14.79
CA GLN A 34 -8.46 1.60 14.70
C GLN A 34 -7.84 1.32 13.33
N PHE A 35 -7.88 2.25 12.37
CA PHE A 35 -7.32 2.02 11.04
C PHE A 35 -5.80 2.12 11.06
N GLU A 36 -5.14 0.97 10.89
CA GLU A 36 -3.71 0.90 10.62
C GLU A 36 -3.47 0.65 9.12
N CYS A 37 -2.69 1.52 8.48
CA CYS A 37 -2.36 1.40 7.07
C CYS A 37 -1.11 0.54 6.87
N SER A 38 -1.25 -0.60 6.18
CA SER A 38 -0.12 -1.48 5.83
C SER A 38 0.57 -1.06 4.53
N ASN A 39 -0.18 -0.49 3.59
CA ASN A 39 0.32 -0.13 2.27
C ASN A 39 -0.52 0.98 1.63
N ILE A 40 0.13 1.80 0.80
CA ILE A 40 -0.51 2.85 0.01
C ILE A 40 -0.28 2.55 -1.46
N LEU A 41 -1.36 2.32 -2.19
CA LEU A 41 -1.35 2.11 -3.63
C LEU A 41 -1.95 3.33 -4.31
N VAL A 42 -1.33 3.79 -5.38
CA VAL A 42 -1.78 4.95 -6.16
C VAL A 42 -1.79 4.63 -7.64
N SER A 43 -2.75 5.20 -8.35
CA SER A 43 -2.83 5.13 -9.83
C SER A 43 -1.64 5.82 -10.53
N HIS A 44 -1.19 6.96 -10.00
CA HIS A 44 -0.14 7.80 -10.57
C HIS A 44 0.87 8.17 -9.48
N SER A 45 2.16 8.23 -9.82
CA SER A 45 3.23 8.52 -8.85
C SER A 45 3.09 9.89 -8.19
N GLU A 46 2.50 10.86 -8.90
CA GLU A 46 2.26 12.23 -8.42
C GLU A 46 1.29 12.26 -7.22
N LEU A 47 0.37 11.29 -7.14
CA LEU A 47 -0.60 11.19 -6.05
C LEU A 47 0.02 10.68 -4.73
N ARG A 48 1.27 10.20 -4.77
CA ARG A 48 1.90 9.58 -3.60
C ARG A 48 2.12 10.58 -2.46
N GLN A 49 2.50 11.80 -2.79
CA GLN A 49 2.67 12.85 -1.78
C GLN A 49 1.34 13.21 -1.12
N SER A 50 0.29 13.41 -1.92
CA SER A 50 -1.07 13.63 -1.41
C SER A 50 -1.50 12.45 -0.54
N ALA A 51 -1.25 11.22 -0.97
CA ALA A 51 -1.61 10.02 -0.20
C ALA A 51 -0.95 9.97 1.18
N CYS A 52 0.35 10.26 1.26
CA CYS A 52 1.05 10.34 2.55
C CYS A 52 0.50 11.46 3.43
N ALA A 53 0.19 12.61 2.84
CA ALA A 53 -0.29 13.77 3.59
C ALA A 53 -1.69 13.52 4.19
N LEU A 54 -2.59 12.91 3.41
CA LEU A 54 -3.92 12.48 3.85
C LEU A 54 -3.87 11.50 5.04
N LEU A 55 -2.92 10.56 5.03
CA LEU A 55 -2.74 9.60 6.10
C LEU A 55 -2.18 10.25 7.38
N ALA A 56 -1.29 11.24 7.22
CA ALA A 56 -0.66 11.95 8.34
C ALA A 56 -1.60 12.95 9.03
N THR A 57 -2.59 13.47 8.31
CA THR A 57 -3.58 14.39 8.87
C THR A 57 -4.69 13.62 9.57
N GLU A 58 -4.67 13.58 10.91
CA GLU A 58 -5.82 13.17 11.73
C GLU A 58 -7.07 14.04 11.47
N LYS A 59 -6.85 15.23 10.92
CA LYS A 59 -7.89 16.21 10.57
C LYS A 59 -7.80 16.57 9.10
N SER A 60 -8.78 16.05 8.35
CA SER A 60 -9.27 16.62 7.09
C SER A 60 -8.22 16.89 5.99
N ALA A 61 -8.19 15.97 5.02
CA ALA A 61 -7.67 16.15 3.64
C ALA A 61 -8.03 17.42 2.87
N ILE A 62 -8.93 18.23 3.44
CA ILE A 62 -9.46 19.48 2.89
C ILE A 62 -8.32 20.33 2.31
N PHE A 63 -7.15 20.31 2.97
CA PHE A 63 -5.97 21.08 2.57
C PHE A 63 -5.12 20.48 1.45
N HIS A 64 -5.21 19.17 1.16
CA HIS A 64 -4.28 18.51 0.22
C HIS A 64 -4.82 18.37 -1.21
N PHE A 65 -6.13 18.51 -1.38
CA PHE A 65 -6.76 18.63 -2.70
C PHE A 65 -7.42 20.00 -2.92
N ASP A 66 -7.20 20.95 -2.00
CA ASP A 66 -7.84 22.27 -2.01
C ASP A 66 -9.37 22.15 -2.12
N LEU A 67 -9.92 21.21 -1.33
CA LEU A 67 -11.34 20.89 -1.24
C LEU A 67 -11.91 21.64 -0.03
N ASP A 68 -11.79 22.97 -0.02
CA ASP A 68 -12.39 23.78 1.01
C ASP A 68 -13.91 23.62 0.96
N SER A 69 -14.52 23.37 2.12
CA SER A 69 -15.89 22.84 2.27
C SER A 69 -17.00 23.76 1.77
N GLU A 70 -16.68 24.90 1.18
CA GLU A 70 -17.65 25.82 0.59
C GLU A 70 -17.33 26.28 -0.84
N ARG A 71 -16.22 25.86 -1.47
CA ARG A 71 -15.94 26.28 -2.85
C ARG A 71 -15.32 25.19 -3.71
N GLN A 72 -16.06 24.90 -4.78
CA GLN A 72 -15.71 24.18 -5.99
C GLN A 72 -14.56 24.84 -6.78
N THR A 73 -13.46 25.26 -6.15
CA THR A 73 -12.50 26.17 -6.79
C THR A 73 -11.44 25.50 -7.67
N LEU A 74 -11.36 24.17 -7.73
CA LEU A 74 -10.44 23.46 -8.64
C LEU A 74 -11.08 22.40 -9.53
N GLY A 75 -12.41 22.29 -9.57
CA GLY A 75 -13.13 21.36 -10.46
C GLY A 75 -12.93 19.87 -10.11
N LEU A 76 -12.09 19.54 -9.12
CA LEU A 76 -11.85 18.19 -8.68
C LEU A 76 -12.95 17.71 -7.71
N ARG A 77 -13.41 16.49 -7.90
CA ARG A 77 -14.32 15.81 -6.97
C ARG A 77 -13.67 14.54 -6.45
N VAL A 78 -13.78 14.31 -5.15
CA VAL A 78 -13.28 13.08 -4.53
C VAL A 78 -14.42 12.25 -3.96
N VAL A 79 -14.43 10.96 -4.27
CA VAL A 79 -15.37 9.97 -3.72
C VAL A 79 -14.58 8.97 -2.90
N CYS A 80 -15.05 8.66 -1.69
CA CYS A 80 -14.45 7.64 -0.84
C CYS A 80 -15.33 6.38 -0.79
N GLY A 81 -14.66 5.24 -0.75
CA GLY A 81 -15.25 3.96 -0.44
C GLY A 81 -14.50 3.31 0.70
N GLN A 82 -15.24 2.67 1.59
CA GLN A 82 -14.67 1.77 2.58
C GLN A 82 -15.05 0.34 2.20
N GLY A 83 -14.06 -0.54 2.24
CA GLY A 83 -14.23 -1.99 2.13
C GLY A 83 -13.40 -2.70 3.20
N GLU A 84 -13.54 -4.02 3.28
CA GLU A 84 -12.79 -4.85 4.24
C GLU A 84 -11.27 -4.74 4.05
N GLN A 85 -10.83 -4.46 2.81
CA GLN A 85 -9.42 -4.34 2.45
C GLN A 85 -8.81 -2.97 2.82
N GLY A 86 -9.65 -1.99 3.17
CA GLY A 86 -9.23 -0.65 3.54
C GLY A 86 -10.04 0.45 2.86
N TYR A 87 -9.40 1.58 2.59
CA TYR A 87 -10.04 2.79 2.08
C TYR A 87 -9.63 3.09 0.65
N LEU A 88 -10.60 3.37 -0.21
CA LEU A 88 -10.39 3.76 -1.60
C LEU A 88 -10.86 5.20 -1.80
N PHE A 89 -10.03 5.97 -2.47
CA PHE A 89 -10.31 7.35 -2.85
C PHE A 89 -10.22 7.46 -4.37
N LEU A 90 -11.28 8.00 -4.96
CA LEU A 90 -11.40 8.22 -6.39
C LEU A 90 -11.44 9.72 -6.65
N ILE A 91 -10.55 10.19 -7.51
CA ILE A 91 -10.38 11.58 -7.90
C ILE A 91 -10.97 11.75 -9.30
N PHE A 92 -11.80 12.76 -9.49
CA PHE A 92 -12.42 13.13 -10.77
C PHE A 92 -11.99 14.55 -11.12
N ASP A 93 -11.71 14.79 -12.40
CA ASP A 93 -11.24 16.06 -12.96
C ASP A 93 -12.36 17.07 -13.27
N GLN A 94 -13.62 16.65 -13.19
CA GLN A 94 -14.79 17.49 -13.47
C GLN A 94 -15.91 17.27 -12.46
N LEU A 95 -16.77 18.29 -12.32
CA LEU A 95 -17.92 18.29 -11.41
C LEU A 95 -19.03 17.29 -11.79
N ASN A 96 -18.95 16.63 -12.94
CA ASN A 96 -19.99 15.73 -13.42
C ASN A 96 -20.05 14.43 -12.61
N CYS A 97 -21.24 14.11 -12.09
CA CYS A 97 -21.50 12.92 -11.29
C CYS A 97 -21.34 11.65 -12.15
N ALA A 98 -20.24 10.91 -11.98
CA ALA A 98 -20.18 9.54 -12.47
C ALA A 98 -21.31 8.73 -11.82
N LYS A 99 -22.06 7.96 -12.62
CA LYS A 99 -23.12 7.09 -12.09
C LYS A 99 -22.48 6.06 -11.17
N LYS A 100 -23.10 5.79 -10.02
CA LYS A 100 -22.60 4.81 -9.04
C LYS A 100 -22.25 3.46 -9.69
N ALA A 101 -23.08 3.00 -10.63
CA ALA A 101 -22.84 1.75 -11.36
C ALA A 101 -21.53 1.77 -12.17
N ASP A 102 -21.23 2.86 -12.87
CA ASP A 102 -20.00 3.00 -13.67
C ASP A 102 -18.77 3.02 -12.77
N VAL A 103 -18.85 3.74 -11.65
CA VAL A 103 -17.77 3.83 -10.66
C VAL A 103 -17.50 2.45 -10.06
N MET A 104 -18.54 1.74 -9.62
CA MET A 104 -18.39 0.39 -9.08
C MET A 104 -17.85 -0.59 -10.14
N GLY A 105 -18.30 -0.48 -11.39
CA GLY A 105 -17.74 -1.25 -12.50
C GLY A 105 -16.24 -1.03 -12.66
N TYR A 106 -15.78 0.23 -12.65
CA TYR A 106 -14.36 0.57 -12.72
C TYR A 106 -13.56 0.03 -11.52
N VAL A 107 -14.08 0.18 -10.30
CA VAL A 107 -13.45 -0.37 -9.09
C VAL A 107 -13.25 -1.88 -9.23
N SER A 108 -14.31 -2.62 -9.57
CA SER A 108 -14.26 -4.08 -9.68
C SER A 108 -13.39 -4.59 -10.84
N GLN A 109 -13.37 -3.88 -11.97
CA GLN A 109 -12.67 -4.34 -13.17
C GLN A 109 -11.21 -3.86 -13.26
N SER A 110 -10.86 -2.73 -12.65
CA SER A 110 -9.53 -2.12 -12.79
C SER A 110 -8.77 -2.03 -11.48
N ILE A 111 -9.40 -1.50 -10.42
CA ILE A 111 -8.70 -1.21 -9.17
C ILE A 111 -8.51 -2.47 -8.34
N LEU A 112 -9.57 -3.26 -8.11
CA LEU A 112 -9.46 -4.47 -7.30
C LEU A 112 -8.45 -5.47 -7.86
N PRO A 113 -8.43 -5.81 -9.16
CA PRO A 113 -7.41 -6.72 -9.69
C PRO A 113 -5.99 -6.22 -9.47
N TYR A 114 -5.76 -4.91 -9.61
CA TYR A 114 -4.46 -4.30 -9.33
C TYR A 114 -4.08 -4.40 -7.85
N VAL A 115 -5.01 -4.07 -6.95
CA VAL A 115 -4.80 -4.20 -5.50
C VAL A 115 -4.50 -5.65 -5.13
N HIS A 116 -5.29 -6.60 -5.61
CA HIS A 116 -5.08 -8.02 -5.35
C HIS A 116 -3.73 -8.52 -5.89
N GLN A 117 -3.31 -8.07 -7.07
CA GLN A 117 -2.01 -8.42 -7.63
C GLN A 117 -0.84 -7.87 -6.79
N GLN A 118 -0.99 -6.66 -6.24
CA GLN A 118 0.02 -6.07 -5.35
C GLN A 118 0.05 -6.75 -3.98
N SER A 119 -1.12 -7.07 -3.41
CA SER A 119 -1.27 -7.84 -2.17
C SER A 119 -0.82 -9.29 -2.29
N ALA A 120 -0.93 -9.87 -3.50
CA ALA A 120 -0.44 -11.20 -3.81
C ALA A 120 1.08 -11.24 -4.07
N ARG A 121 1.82 -10.13 -3.90
CA ARG A 121 3.27 -10.17 -3.83
C ARG A 121 3.65 -11.10 -2.67
N LYS A 122 4.08 -12.29 -3.06
CA LYS A 122 4.34 -13.44 -2.22
C LYS A 122 5.16 -13.01 -1.01
N SER A 123 4.65 -13.27 0.19
CA SER A 123 5.42 -13.07 1.40
C SER A 123 6.78 -13.76 1.25
N PRO A 124 7.86 -13.14 1.77
CA PRO A 124 9.19 -13.70 1.61
C PRO A 124 9.22 -15.06 2.29
N SER A 125 9.86 -16.03 1.64
CA SER A 125 10.01 -17.35 2.23
C SER A 125 10.69 -17.27 3.59
N GLN A 126 10.36 -18.19 4.50
CA GLN A 126 10.99 -18.23 5.82
C GLN A 126 12.52 -18.27 5.71
N ARG A 127 13.05 -18.97 4.70
CA ARG A 127 14.48 -19.03 4.41
C ARG A 127 15.08 -17.67 4.06
N THR A 128 14.36 -16.85 3.29
CA THR A 128 14.76 -15.47 2.98
C THR A 128 14.82 -14.63 4.26
N LYS A 129 13.80 -14.75 5.13
CA LYS A 129 13.80 -14.08 6.43
C LYS A 129 14.98 -14.52 7.29
N THR A 130 15.29 -15.82 7.36
CA THR A 130 16.45 -16.35 8.09
C THR A 130 17.78 -15.78 7.58
N VAL A 131 17.97 -15.70 6.27
CA VAL A 131 19.18 -15.08 5.68
C VAL A 131 19.32 -13.61 6.11
N VAL A 132 18.22 -12.84 6.10
CA VAL A 132 18.21 -11.44 6.56
C VAL A 132 18.48 -11.35 8.07
N ARG A 133 17.93 -12.26 8.89
CA ARG A 133 18.21 -12.35 10.34
C ARG A 133 19.70 -12.51 10.62
N LEU A 134 20.33 -13.51 10.00
CA LEU A 134 21.76 -13.75 10.19
C LEU A 134 22.61 -12.57 9.70
N THR A 135 22.20 -11.93 8.59
CA THR A 135 22.87 -10.73 8.09
C THR A 135 22.81 -9.57 9.10
N ALA A 136 21.66 -9.37 9.76
CA ALA A 136 21.50 -8.34 10.79
C ALA A 136 22.33 -8.62 12.06
N LEU A 137 22.56 -9.89 12.36
CA LEU A 137 23.44 -10.33 13.46
C LEU A 137 24.94 -10.20 13.13
N GLY A 138 25.30 -9.75 11.93
CA GLY A 138 26.68 -9.51 11.53
C GLY A 138 27.37 -10.69 10.85
N PHE A 139 26.66 -11.79 10.57
CA PHE A 139 27.24 -12.91 9.83
C PHE A 139 27.55 -12.51 8.38
N THR A 140 28.69 -12.96 7.89
CA THR A 140 29.14 -12.81 6.51
C THR A 140 28.40 -13.77 5.58
N THR A 141 28.39 -13.47 4.27
CA THR A 141 27.76 -14.33 3.26
C THR A 141 28.28 -15.77 3.34
N THR A 142 29.57 -15.96 3.60
CA THR A 142 30.21 -17.29 3.74
C THR A 142 29.73 -18.03 4.98
N GLU A 143 29.64 -17.36 6.13
CA GLU A 143 29.15 -17.99 7.37
C GLU A 143 27.67 -18.37 7.25
N ILE A 144 26.85 -17.52 6.62
CA ILE A 144 25.45 -17.81 6.35
C ILE A 144 25.31 -18.99 5.39
N ALA A 145 26.12 -19.01 4.33
CA ALA A 145 26.14 -20.09 3.34
C ALA A 145 26.44 -21.44 4.01
N ASN A 146 27.45 -21.47 4.87
CA ASN A 146 27.81 -22.67 5.64
C ASN A 146 26.71 -23.07 6.63
N ALA A 147 26.18 -22.12 7.42
CA ALA A 147 25.14 -22.39 8.42
C ALA A 147 23.83 -22.90 7.81
N LEU A 148 23.49 -22.43 6.60
CA LEU A 148 22.26 -22.78 5.91
C LEU A 148 22.46 -23.78 4.77
N PHE A 149 23.64 -24.40 4.61
CA PHE A 149 23.93 -25.31 3.49
C PHE A 149 23.54 -24.73 2.12
N LEU A 150 23.90 -23.46 1.89
CA LEU A 150 23.71 -22.74 0.64
C LEU A 150 25.06 -22.46 -0.02
N SER A 151 25.04 -22.09 -1.30
CA SER A 151 26.19 -21.41 -1.90
C SER A 151 26.17 -19.92 -1.55
N ASN A 152 27.32 -19.25 -1.63
CA ASN A 152 27.39 -17.79 -1.47
C ASN A 152 26.41 -17.08 -2.43
N ARG A 153 26.35 -17.55 -3.69
CA ARG A 153 25.39 -17.05 -4.68
C ARG A 153 23.93 -17.27 -4.27
N GLY A 154 23.63 -18.38 -3.58
CA GLY A 154 22.30 -18.65 -3.02
C GLY A 154 21.93 -17.67 -1.90
N VAL A 155 22.88 -17.31 -1.05
CA VAL A 155 22.70 -16.28 -0.02
C VAL A 155 22.45 -14.92 -0.66
N ASP A 156 23.28 -14.52 -1.64
CA ASP A 156 23.13 -13.25 -2.35
C ASP A 156 21.77 -13.17 -3.07
N TYR A 157 21.32 -14.27 -3.68
CA TYR A 157 19.99 -14.36 -4.28
C TYR A 157 18.87 -14.06 -3.26
N HIS A 158 18.94 -14.63 -2.05
CA HIS A 158 17.95 -14.35 -1.01
C HIS A 158 18.01 -12.88 -0.54
N LEU A 159 19.20 -12.30 -0.42
CA LEU A 159 19.36 -10.90 -0.06
C LEU A 159 18.79 -9.96 -1.13
N ASP A 160 19.00 -10.25 -2.41
CA ASP A 160 18.47 -9.44 -3.50
C ASP A 160 16.95 -9.59 -3.64
N LEU A 161 16.42 -10.80 -3.42
CA LEU A 161 14.98 -11.02 -3.33
C LEU A 161 14.38 -10.19 -2.19
N ALA A 162 15.02 -10.19 -1.02
CA ALA A 162 14.57 -9.42 0.14
C ALA A 162 14.65 -7.90 -0.12
N LYS A 163 15.72 -7.40 -0.74
CA LYS A 163 15.84 -5.99 -1.14
C LYS A 163 14.72 -5.58 -2.09
N LYS A 164 14.45 -6.40 -3.11
CA LYS A 164 13.36 -6.14 -4.06
C LYS A 164 12.00 -6.16 -3.38
N HIS A 165 11.79 -7.07 -2.43
CA HIS A 165 10.55 -7.17 -1.67
C HIS A 165 10.33 -5.96 -0.76
N LEU A 166 11.36 -5.54 -0.02
CA LEU A 166 11.28 -4.46 0.95
C LEU A 166 11.52 -3.06 0.34
N GLY A 167 11.96 -2.98 -0.92
CA GLY A 167 12.35 -1.72 -1.56
C GLY A 167 13.66 -1.15 -1.02
N ALA A 168 14.56 -2.00 -0.52
CA ALA A 168 15.83 -1.58 0.06
C ALA A 168 16.89 -1.35 -1.02
N SER A 169 17.57 -0.20 -0.96
CA SER A 169 18.67 0.14 -1.88
C SER A 169 20.00 -0.48 -1.46
N ASN A 170 20.18 -0.80 -0.18
CA ASN A 170 21.42 -1.36 0.35
C ASN A 170 21.16 -2.29 1.56
N ARG A 171 22.21 -2.93 2.08
CA ARG A 171 22.12 -3.93 3.16
C ARG A 171 21.63 -3.32 4.49
N SER A 172 22.04 -2.11 4.83
CA SER A 172 21.60 -1.45 6.06
C SER A 172 20.12 -1.05 5.99
N ALA A 173 19.69 -0.48 4.85
CA ALA A 173 18.28 -0.19 4.58
C ALA A 173 17.43 -1.46 4.61
N LEU A 174 17.96 -2.58 4.09
CA LEU A 174 17.28 -3.87 4.13
C LEU A 174 17.00 -4.32 5.57
N ILE A 175 18.02 -4.25 6.44
CA ILE A 175 17.88 -4.65 7.85
C ILE A 175 16.86 -3.75 8.56
N PHE A 176 16.97 -2.44 8.39
CA PHE A 176 16.05 -1.48 9.00
C PHE A 176 14.59 -1.74 8.59
N LEU A 177 14.32 -1.90 7.30
CA LEU A 177 12.97 -2.17 6.79
C LEU A 177 12.45 -3.54 7.22
N ALA A 178 13.33 -4.55 7.31
CA ALA A 178 12.96 -5.84 7.86
C ALA A 178 12.58 -5.75 9.36
N MET A 179 13.17 -4.82 10.12
CA MET A 179 12.84 -4.62 11.54
C MET A 179 11.45 -4.02 11.69
N GLN A 180 11.12 -3.04 10.83
CA GLN A 180 9.78 -2.43 10.81
C GLN A 180 8.67 -3.41 10.42
N GLN A 181 8.99 -4.53 9.76
CA GLN A 181 8.02 -5.55 9.36
C GLN A 181 8.05 -6.80 10.26
N ASP A 182 8.69 -6.73 11.44
CA ASP A 182 8.79 -7.84 12.38
C ASP A 182 9.39 -9.11 11.75
N TRP A 183 10.40 -8.97 10.89
CA TRP A 183 11.05 -10.14 10.31
C TRP A 183 12.02 -10.82 11.27
N PHE A 184 12.27 -10.28 12.47
CA PHE A 184 13.25 -10.81 13.43
C PHE A 184 12.64 -11.54 14.63
N THR A 185 11.31 -11.51 14.78
CA THR A 185 10.55 -12.21 15.83
C THR A 185 10.37 -13.70 15.57
#